data_AF-A0A6G3RU88-F1
#
_entry.id   AF-A0A6G3RU88-F1
#
_cell.length_a   1.000
_cell.length_b   1.000
_cell.length_c   1.000
_cell.angle_alpha   90.00
_cell.angle_beta   90.00
_cell.angle_gamma   90.00
#
_symmetry.space_group_name_H-M   'P 1'
#
loop_
_entity.id
_entity.type
_entity.pdbx_description
1 polymer ?
#
loop_
_entity_poly.entity_id
_entity_poly.type
_entity_poly.pdbx_seq_one_letter_code
_entity_poly.pdbx_strand_id
1 'polypeptide(L)'
;MHGRTLVVTNDLPPRQGGIEVFVDQLLRRFPADGAVVYTSAEAGAAAYDRSLPHPVVRDAARTLLPTRGTAERAVQLARRFRCDSVWFGAAAPLGLLAGALR
;
A
#
# COMPACT_ATOMS: atom_id res chain seq x y z
N MET A 1 17.31 0.25 14.48
CA MET A 1 17.04 0.34 13.03
C MET A 1 15.55 0.60 12.88
N HIS A 2 15.15 1.66 12.17
CA HIS A 2 13.72 1.88 11.92
C HIS A 2 13.27 0.86 10.89
N GLY A 3 12.24 0.09 11.24
CA GLY A 3 11.66 -0.89 10.31
C GLY A 3 10.91 -0.22 9.17
N ARG A 4 10.67 -0.96 8.09
CA ARG A 4 9.93 -0.47 6.91
C ARG A 4 8.66 -1.28 6.69
N THR A 5 7.54 -0.59 6.54
CA THR A 5 6.22 -1.22 6.38
C THR A 5 5.77 -1.20 4.93
N LEU A 6 5.33 -2.35 4.40
CA LEU A 6 4.54 -2.41 3.17
C LEU A 6 3.07 -2.12 3.51
N VAL A 7 2.53 -1.02 3.00
CA VAL A 7 1.12 -0.66 3.11
C VAL A 7 0.37 -1.19 1.89
N VAL A 8 -0.61 -2.06 2.09
CA VAL A 8 -1.43 -2.66 1.03
C VAL A 8 -2.86 -2.15 1.16
N THR A 9 -3.38 -1.48 0.13
CA THR A 9 -4.70 -0.81 0.22
C THR A 9 -5.33 -0.56 -1.16
N ASN A 10 -6.67 -0.52 -1.25
CA ASN A 10 -7.39 0.04 -2.41
C ASN A 10 -7.77 1.52 -2.21
N ASP A 11 -7.54 2.03 -1.01
CA ASP A 11 -8.16 3.25 -0.49
C ASP A 11 -7.07 4.31 -0.36
N LEU A 12 -6.60 4.78 -1.52
CA LEU A 12 -5.61 5.84 -1.63
C LEU A 12 -6.14 6.93 -2.56
N PRO A 13 -5.92 8.23 -2.26
CA PRO A 13 -6.32 9.32 -3.15
C PRO A 13 -5.82 9.13 -4.60
N PRO A 14 -6.51 9.72 -5.59
CA PRO A 14 -7.45 10.85 -5.50
C PRO A 14 -8.89 10.52 -5.13
N ARG A 15 -9.25 9.23 -5.04
CA ARG A 15 -10.55 8.81 -4.50
C ARG A 15 -10.78 9.45 -3.13
N GLN A 16 -12.00 9.92 -2.90
CA GLN A 16 -12.40 10.58 -1.66
C GLN A 16 -13.29 9.65 -0.85
N GLY A 17 -12.97 9.49 0.42
CA GLY A 17 -13.73 8.68 1.37
C GLY A 17 -13.03 8.60 2.73
N GLY A 18 -13.71 8.01 3.71
CA GLY A 18 -13.22 7.97 5.08
C GLY A 18 -11.94 7.13 5.25
N ILE A 19 -11.84 6.01 4.54
CA ILE A 19 -10.67 5.13 4.61
C ILE A 19 -9.49 5.78 3.88
N GLU A 20 -9.72 6.41 2.74
CA GLU A 20 -8.70 7.13 1.95
C GLU A 20 -8.07 8.26 2.78
N VAL A 21 -8.90 9.05 3.48
CA VAL A 21 -8.41 10.09 4.40
C VAL A 21 -7.62 9.47 5.54
N PHE A 22 -8.13 8.40 6.16
CA PHE A 22 -7.43 7.73 7.26
C PHE A 22 -6.05 7.19 6.83
N VAL A 23 -5.98 6.52 5.67
CA VAL A 23 -4.74 5.97 5.12
C VAL A 23 -3.77 7.08 4.74
N ASP A 24 -4.19 8.15 4.06
CA ASP A 24 -3.35 9.32 3.76
C ASP A 24 -2.76 9.92 5.04
N GLN A 25 -3.60 10.14 6.06
CA GLN A 25 -3.16 10.72 7.32
C GLN A 25 -2.16 9.85 8.06
N LEU A 26 -2.30 8.52 8.01
CA LEU A 26 -1.31 7.61 8.57
C LEU A 26 -0.01 7.61 7.75
N LEU A 27 -0.08 7.55 6.42
CA LEU A 27 1.09 7.61 5.55
C LEU A 27 1.94 8.87 5.80
N ARG A 28 1.30 10.03 6.01
CA ARG A 28 2.01 11.29 6.33
C ARG A 28 2.74 11.28 7.67
N ARG A 29 2.38 10.37 8.59
CA ARG A 29 2.96 10.24 9.93
C ARG A 29 4.06 9.19 10.01
N PHE A 30 4.21 8.33 9.00
CA PHE A 30 5.39 7.48 8.91
C PHE A 30 6.66 8.34 8.81
N PRO A 31 7.78 7.93 9.44
CA PRO A 31 9.08 8.51 9.16
C PRO A 31 9.35 8.48 7.65
N ALA A 32 10.13 9.44 7.15
CA ALA A 32 10.60 9.39 5.76
C ALA A 32 11.25 8.01 5.50
N ASP A 33 10.95 7.43 4.34
CA ASP A 33 11.39 6.08 3.94
C ASP A 33 10.89 4.91 4.83
N GLY A 34 10.00 5.17 5.79
CA GLY A 34 9.43 4.18 6.70
C GLY A 34 8.28 3.37 6.11
N ALA A 35 7.73 3.79 4.97
CA ALA A 35 6.65 3.08 4.30
C ALA A 35 6.91 2.89 2.80
N VAL A 36 6.28 1.86 2.23
CA VAL A 36 6.11 1.65 0.80
C VAL A 36 4.66 1.30 0.56
N VAL A 37 4.01 1.94 -0.40
CA VAL A 37 2.59 1.74 -0.67
C VAL A 37 2.40 0.87 -1.90
N TYR A 38 1.61 -0.20 -1.78
CA TYR A 38 1.11 -1.00 -2.90
C TYR A 38 -0.41 -0.84 -2.99
N THR A 39 -0.87 -0.31 -4.12
CA THR A 39 -2.29 0.04 -4.29
C THR A 39 -2.75 -0.13 -5.73
N SER A 40 -4.06 -0.07 -5.97
CA SER A 40 -4.65 -0.18 -7.30
C SER A 40 -4.41 1.07 -8.17
N ALA A 41 -4.60 0.90 -9.49
CA ALA A 41 -4.65 2.00 -10.45
C ALA A 41 -5.81 2.95 -10.13
N GLU A 42 -5.53 4.25 -10.15
CA GLU A 42 -6.52 5.31 -10.00
C GLU A 42 -6.17 6.47 -10.93
N ALA A 43 -7.17 7.01 -11.64
CA ALA A 43 -6.94 8.06 -12.63
C ALA A 43 -6.53 9.37 -11.94
N GLY A 44 -5.49 10.05 -12.43
CA GLY A 44 -5.00 11.29 -11.81
C GLY A 44 -4.14 11.10 -10.56
N ALA A 45 -3.84 9.85 -10.17
CA ALA A 45 -3.05 9.52 -8.98
C ALA A 45 -1.64 10.11 -8.94
N ALA A 46 -1.02 10.35 -10.10
CA ALA A 46 0.39 10.73 -10.18
C ALA A 46 0.73 12.01 -9.39
N ALA A 47 -0.18 12.98 -9.31
CA ALA A 47 0.04 14.20 -8.54
C ALA A 47 0.06 13.93 -7.03
N TYR A 48 -0.86 13.08 -6.55
CA TYR A 48 -0.90 12.66 -5.16
C TYR A 48 0.31 11.80 -4.80
N ASP A 49 0.68 10.84 -5.64
CA ASP A 49 1.80 9.92 -5.40
C ASP A 49 3.12 10.70 -5.19
N ARG A 50 3.34 11.77 -5.97
CA ARG A 50 4.50 12.68 -5.82
C ARG A 50 4.49 13.52 -4.55
N SER A 51 3.34 13.67 -3.90
CA SER A 51 3.21 14.45 -2.65
C SER A 51 3.63 13.67 -1.41
N LEU A 52 3.76 12.35 -1.52
CA LEU A 52 4.18 11.49 -0.41
C LEU A 52 5.71 11.34 -0.40
N PRO A 53 6.34 11.28 0.79
CA PRO A 53 7.76 10.98 0.94
C PRO A 53 8.05 9.47 0.84
N HIS A 54 7.12 8.68 0.29
CA HIS A 54 7.16 7.22 0.27
C HIS A 54 7.00 6.72 -1.17
N PRO A 55 7.67 5.63 -1.56
CA PRO A 55 7.38 4.99 -2.84
C PRO A 55 5.94 4.50 -2.91
N VAL A 56 5.22 4.89 -3.97
CA VAL A 56 3.88 4.37 -4.30
C VAL A 56 3.97 3.51 -5.54
N VAL A 57 3.58 2.24 -5.41
CA VAL A 57 3.52 1.26 -6.49
C VAL A 57 2.05 1.01 -6.82
N ARG A 58 1.62 1.54 -7.98
CA ARG A 58 0.30 1.33 -8.54
C ARG A 58 0.30 0.01 -9.33
N ASP A 59 -0.61 -0.90 -9.00
CA ASP A 59 -0.92 -2.05 -9.84
C ASP A 59 -1.70 -1.60 -11.09
N ALA A 60 -1.71 -2.43 -12.14
CA ALA A 60 -2.53 -2.16 -13.32
C ALA A 60 -4.02 -2.39 -13.05
N ALA A 61 -4.37 -3.22 -12.07
CA ALA A 61 -5.75 -3.48 -11.67
C ALA A 61 -6.38 -2.25 -11.00
N ARG A 62 -7.66 -1.98 -11.32
CA ARG A 62 -8.46 -0.92 -10.66
C ARG A 62 -8.83 -1.25 -9.22
N THR A 63 -8.78 -2.53 -8.86
CA THR A 63 -9.04 -3.01 -7.50
C THR A 63 -8.14 -4.21 -7.24
N LEU A 64 -7.36 -4.13 -6.16
CA LEU A 64 -6.64 -5.26 -5.61
C LEU A 64 -7.63 -6.21 -4.94
N LEU A 65 -7.59 -7.47 -5.36
CA LEU A 65 -8.32 -8.57 -4.76
C LEU A 65 -7.31 -9.54 -4.13
N PRO A 66 -7.72 -10.35 -3.12
CA PRO A 66 -6.84 -11.31 -2.47
C PRO A 66 -6.58 -12.55 -3.36
N THR A 67 -6.00 -12.32 -4.53
CA THR A 67 -5.63 -13.37 -5.48
C THR A 67 -4.17 -13.78 -5.29
N ARG A 68 -3.80 -14.94 -5.84
CA ARG A 68 -2.41 -15.40 -5.87
C ARG A 68 -1.47 -14.37 -6.52
N GLY A 69 -1.88 -13.75 -7.63
CA GLY A 69 -1.06 -12.74 -8.30
C GLY A 69 -0.80 -11.51 -7.44
N THR A 70 -1.82 -11.02 -6.72
CA THR A 70 -1.66 -9.91 -5.76
C THR A 70 -0.73 -10.30 -4.63
N ALA A 71 -0.84 -11.53 -4.10
CA ALA A 71 0.02 -12.05 -3.05
C ALA A 71 1.49 -12.08 -3.49
N GLU A 72 1.76 -12.71 -4.65
CA GLU A 72 3.12 -12.82 -5.20
C GLU A 72 3.74 -11.45 -5.43
N ARG A 73 2.96 -10.50 -5.96
CA ARG A 73 3.42 -9.12 -6.18
C ARG A 73 3.71 -8.40 -4.86
N ALA A 74 2.84 -8.52 -3.86
CA ALA A 74 3.08 -7.94 -2.55
C ALA A 74 4.35 -8.50 -1.89
N VAL A 75 4.58 -9.83 -1.99
CA VAL A 75 5.80 -10.48 -1.48
C VAL A 75 7.05 -9.97 -2.21
N GLN A 76 6.99 -9.84 -3.54
CA GLN A 76 8.11 -9.29 -4.31
C GLN A 76 8.43 -7.86 -3.89
N LEU A 77 7.41 -7.01 -3.68
CA LEU A 77 7.59 -5.63 -3.23
C LEU A 77 8.17 -5.57 -1.82
N ALA A 78 7.62 -6.34 -0.87
CA ALA A 78 8.15 -6.42 0.48
C ALA A 78 9.65 -6.78 0.48
N ARG A 79 10.04 -7.81 -0.29
CA ARG A 79 11.45 -8.20 -0.43
C ARG A 79 12.31 -7.13 -1.09
N ARG A 80 11.85 -6.58 -2.23
CA ARG A 80 12.58 -5.55 -2.99
C ARG A 80 12.88 -4.32 -2.14
N PHE A 81 11.90 -3.88 -1.35
CA PHE A 81 12.05 -2.69 -0.53
C PHE A 81 12.57 -2.97 0.88
N ARG A 82 12.81 -4.25 1.22
CA ARG A 82 13.25 -4.72 2.54
C ARG A 82 12.27 -4.30 3.65
N CYS A 83 10.97 -4.49 3.39
CA CYS A 83 9.95 -4.31 4.40
C CYS A 83 9.96 -5.47 5.39
N ASP A 84 9.85 -5.16 6.67
CA ASP A 84 9.80 -6.12 7.80
C ASP A 84 8.40 -6.28 8.39
N SER A 85 7.47 -5.42 7.96
CA SER A 85 6.10 -5.37 8.43
C SER A 85 5.15 -5.09 7.27
N VAL A 86 3.91 -5.52 7.44
CA VAL A 86 2.82 -5.24 6.49
C VAL A 86 1.65 -4.63 7.23
N TRP A 87 1.06 -3.59 6.64
CA TRP A 87 -0.18 -3.00 7.12
C TRP A 87 -1.22 -3.01 5.99
N PHE A 88 -2.40 -3.56 6.27
CA PHE A 88 -3.54 -3.54 5.36
C PHE A 88 -4.43 -2.34 5.70
N GLY A 89 -4.59 -1.41 4.76
CA GLY A 89 -5.39 -0.19 4.97
C GLY A 89 -6.86 -0.49 5.26
N ALA A 90 -7.37 -1.60 4.72
CA ALA A 90 -8.62 -2.23 5.10
C ALA A 90 -8.39 -3.73 5.34
N ALA A 91 -8.84 -4.24 6.48
CA ALA A 91 -8.58 -5.62 6.88
C ALA A 91 -9.23 -6.65 5.93
N ALA A 92 -10.44 -6.39 5.46
CA ALA A 92 -11.12 -7.27 4.51
C ALA A 92 -11.32 -6.55 3.15
N PRO A 93 -11.13 -7.24 2.02
CA PRO A 93 -10.68 -8.63 1.90
C PRO A 93 -9.15 -8.79 1.87
N LEU A 94 -8.37 -7.70 1.81
CA LEU A 94 -6.93 -7.76 1.54
C LEU A 94 -6.10 -8.41 2.65
N GLY A 95 -6.53 -8.35 3.91
CA GLY A 95 -5.85 -9.02 5.03
C GLY A 95 -5.79 -10.53 4.92
N LEU A 96 -6.58 -11.15 4.04
CA LEU A 96 -6.46 -12.58 3.69
C LEU A 96 -5.09 -12.90 3.06
N LEU A 97 -4.39 -11.91 2.51
CA LEU A 97 -3.04 -12.05 1.97
C LEU A 97 -1.96 -12.21 3.05
N ALA A 98 -2.27 -11.96 4.33
CA ALA A 98 -1.28 -11.98 5.41
C ALA A 98 -0.51 -13.29 5.51
N GLY A 99 -1.15 -14.43 5.19
CA GLY A 99 -0.50 -15.74 5.21
C GLY A 99 0.71 -15.86 4.28
N ALA A 100 0.69 -15.16 3.13
CA ALA A 100 1.79 -15.15 2.18
C ALA A 100 2.89 -14.13 2.52
N LEU A 101 2.62 -13.20 3.44
CA LEU A 101 3.48 -12.07 3.80
C LEU A 101 4.09 -12.19 5.20
N ARG A 102 4.06 -13.39 5.79
CA ARG A 102 4.84 -13.76 6.97
C ARG A 102 6.28 -14.08 6.56
#